data_AF-A0A9D0AUI4-F1
#
_entry.id   AF-A0A9D0AUI4-F1
#
_cell.length_a   1.000
_cell.length_b   1.000
_cell.length_c   1.000
_cell.angle_alpha   90.00
_cell.angle_beta   90.00
_cell.angle_gamma   90.00
#
_symmetry.space_group_name_H-M   'P 1'
#
loop_
_entity.id
_entity.type
_entity.pdbx_description
1 polymer ?
#
loop_
_entity_poly.entity_id
_entity_poly.type
_entity_poly.pdbx_seq_one_letter_code
_entity_poly.pdbx_strand_id
1 'polypeptide(L)' 'MSEKLKVVLCWHMHQPAYFDSYSNQYKLPWTYLHGIKDYVD' A
#
# COMPACT_ATOMS: atom_id res chain seq x y z
N MET A 1 11.70 -11.53 37.55
CA MET A 1 11.04 -11.94 36.30
C MET A 1 11.36 -10.91 35.25
N SER A 2 11.70 -11.31 34.02
CA SER A 2 11.97 -10.35 32.94
C SER A 2 10.65 -9.78 32.45
N GLU A 3 10.49 -8.46 32.55
CA GLU A 3 9.30 -7.76 32.04
C GLU A 3 9.26 -7.85 30.51
N LYS A 4 8.09 -8.17 29.96
CA LYS A 4 7.93 -8.29 28.50
C LYS A 4 7.91 -6.91 27.85
N LEU A 5 8.66 -6.77 26.75
CA LEU A 5 8.64 -5.56 25.93
C LEU A 5 7.27 -5.42 25.25
N LYS A 6 6.66 -4.24 25.39
CA LYS A 6 5.43 -3.88 24.66
C LYS A 6 5.81 -3.37 23.28
N VAL A 7 5.45 -4.12 22.24
CA VAL A 7 5.78 -3.78 20.84
C VAL A 7 4.50 -3.51 20.07
N VAL A 8 4.51 -2.45 19.26
CA VAL A 8 3.47 -2.14 18.27
C VAL A 8 4.16 -1.99 16.92
N LEU A 9 3.68 -2.73 15.93
CA LEU A 9 4.02 -2.51 14.53
C LEU A 9 2.88 -1.70 13.92
N CYS A 10 3.17 -0.49 13.46
CA CYS A 10 2.21 0.36 12.76
C CYS A 10 2.57 0.38 11.28
N TRP A 11 1.67 -0.11 10.44
CA TRP A 11 1.86 -0.13 9.01
C TRP A 11 0.93 0.91 8.36
N HIS A 12 1.50 1.84 7.61
CA HIS A 12 0.77 2.88 6.88
C HIS A 12 1.15 2.82 5.41
N MET A 13 0.24 2.35 4.57
CA MET A 13 0.44 2.33 3.12
C MET A 13 -0.51 3.33 2.49
N HIS A 14 0.05 4.27 1.74
CA HIS A 14 -0.69 5.23 0.96
C HIS A 14 -0.41 5.00 -0.52
N GLN A 15 -1.42 4.59 -1.27
CA GLN A 15 -1.33 4.51 -2.72
C GLN A 15 -1.93 5.80 -3.33
N PRO A 16 -1.17 6.55 -4.15
CA PRO A 16 -1.70 7.70 -4.87
C PRO A 16 -2.82 7.34 -5.87
N ALA A 17 -3.60 8.34 -6.26
CA ALA A 17 -4.53 8.21 -7.38
C ALA A 17 -3.74 8.20 -8.70
N TYR A 18 -3.74 7.06 -9.38
CA TYR A 18 -3.04 6.90 -10.67
C TYR A 18 -3.95 7.06 -11.89
N PHE A 19 -5.25 7.20 -11.67
CA PHE A 19 -6.18 7.54 -12.74
C PHE A 19 -6.03 9.01 -13.12
N ASP A 20 -5.76 9.26 -14.41
CA ASP A 20 -5.76 10.60 -14.98
C ASP A 20 -7.09 10.86 -15.69
N SER A 21 -7.91 11.73 -15.10
CA SER A 21 -9.23 12.08 -15.63
C SER A 21 -9.16 12.94 -16.90
N TYR A 22 -8.04 13.61 -17.18
CA TYR A 22 -7.91 14.45 -18.39
C TYR A 22 -7.64 13.58 -19.63
N SER A 23 -6.78 12.58 -19.49
CA SER A 23 -6.48 11.62 -20.57
C SER A 23 -7.37 10.37 -20.54
N ASN A 24 -8.17 10.19 -19.49
CA ASN A 24 -8.99 9.01 -19.21
C ASN A 24 -8.16 7.71 -19.21
N GLN A 25 -6.94 7.77 -18.67
CA GLN A 25 -6.00 6.65 -18.65
C GLN A 25 -5.45 6.43 -17.25
N TYR A 26 -5.20 5.16 -16.92
CA TYR A 26 -4.45 4.80 -15.72
C TYR A 26 -2.96 4.90 -16.02
N LYS A 27 -2.25 5.66 -15.19
CA LYS A 27 -0.79 5.76 -15.22
C LYS A 27 -0.19 4.60 -14.43
N LEU A 28 1.00 4.16 -14.84
CA LEU A 28 1.81 3.15 -14.14
C LEU A 28 1.06 1.80 -13.97
N PRO A 29 1.13 0.88 -14.96
CA PRO A 29 0.37 -0.38 -14.94
C PRO A 29 0.74 -1.29 -13.76
N TRP A 30 1.91 -1.09 -13.15
CA TRP A 30 2.35 -1.82 -11.96
C TRP A 30 1.57 -1.47 -10.70
N THR A 31 0.76 -0.41 -10.69
CA THR A 31 -0.14 -0.07 -9.58
C THR A 31 -1.06 -1.23 -9.21
N TYR A 32 -1.59 -1.94 -10.21
CA TYR A 32 -2.42 -3.12 -9.96
C TYR A 32 -1.61 -4.26 -9.33
N LEU A 33 -0.37 -4.44 -9.79
CA LEU A 33 0.56 -5.44 -9.25
C LEU A 33 0.94 -5.14 -7.78
N HIS A 34 1.13 -3.87 -7.41
CA HIS A 34 1.38 -3.48 -6.01
C HIS A 34 0.17 -3.74 -5.12
N GLY A 35 -1.04 -3.42 -5.60
CA GLY A 35 -2.26 -3.73 -4.86
C GLY A 35 -2.38 -5.22 -4.53
N ILE A 36 -2.12 -6.09 -5.51
CA ILE A 36 -2.21 -7.54 -5.28
C ILE A 36 -1.04 -8.03 -4.42
N LYS A 37 0.19 -7.65 -4.75
CA LYS A 37 1.38 -8.18 -4.07
C LYS A 37 1.46 -7.74 -2.60
N ASP A 38 1.14 -6.48 -2.33
CA ASP A 38 1.43 -5.85 -1.05
C ASP A 38 0.18 -5.74 -0.14
N TYR A 39 -1.03 -6.05 -0.65
CA TYR A 39 -2.29 -6.00 0.11
C TYR A 39 -3.19 -7.24 0.02
N VAL A 40 -2.84 -8.25 -0.78
CA VAL A 40 -3.50 -9.56 -0.72
C VAL A 40 -2.53 -10.52 -0.04
N ASP A 41 -3.01 -11.22 1.00
CA ASP A 41 -2.25 -12.25 1.74
C ASP A 41 -1.65 -13.33 0.80
#